data_AF-A0A7S2IW27-F1
#
_entry.id   AF-A0A7S2IW27-F1
#
_cell.length_a   1.000
_cell.length_b   1.000
_cell.length_c   1.000
_cell.angle_alpha   90.00
_cell.angle_beta   90.00
_cell.angle_gamma   90.00
#
_symmetry.space_group_name_H-M   'P 1'
#
loop_
_entity.id
_entity.type
_entity.pdbx_description
1 polymer ?
#
loop_
_entity_poly.entity_id
_entity_poly.type
_entity_poly.pdbx_seq_one_letter_code
_entity_poly.pdbx_strand_id
1 'polypeptide(L)'
;DVAIDFEKMHLWTAEQATLFFESGGTVDPALSAAAVASPASLGRKPRVVLLHGTACNDAIFRMQLGPVIRKLKEAADLFFIEGALEIESGNTQAELMHKFFGAHQVLKEYARAAEDERGWRTYTRMDEAIQHVESSIASLPDGGGADALFCFSQGSNF
;
A
#
# COMPACT_ATOMS: atom_id res chain seq x y z
N ASP A 1 10.00 -27.46 5.32
CA ASP A 1 10.21 -26.11 4.74
C ASP A 1 10.69 -26.22 3.30
N VAL A 2 9.81 -25.93 2.34
CA VAL A 2 10.20 -25.80 0.94
C VAL A 2 10.76 -24.39 0.78
N ALA A 3 12.04 -24.26 0.47
CA ALA A 3 12.64 -22.96 0.20
C ALA A 3 12.01 -22.34 -1.05
N ILE A 4 11.38 -21.18 -0.88
CA ILE A 4 10.72 -20.47 -1.97
C ILE A 4 11.76 -19.69 -2.76
N ASP A 5 11.79 -19.96 -4.06
CA ASP A 5 12.62 -19.24 -5.01
C ASP A 5 11.84 -18.02 -5.55
N PHE A 6 12.02 -16.87 -4.89
CA PHE A 6 11.36 -15.62 -5.27
C PHE A 6 11.67 -15.19 -6.70
N GLU A 7 12.82 -15.58 -7.27
CA GLU A 7 13.16 -15.25 -8.66
C GLU A 7 12.24 -15.95 -9.66
N LYS A 8 11.63 -17.08 -9.26
CA LYS A 8 10.71 -17.86 -10.10
C LYS A 8 9.23 -17.55 -9.88
N MET A 9 8.88 -16.60 -9.00
CA MET A 9 7.48 -16.22 -8.77
C MET A 9 6.75 -15.78 -10.06
N HIS A 10 7.47 -15.24 -11.04
CA HIS A 10 6.90 -14.86 -12.34
C HIS A 10 6.39 -16.04 -13.18
N LEU A 11 6.75 -17.28 -12.81
CA LEU A 11 6.31 -18.51 -13.45
C LEU A 11 5.10 -19.16 -12.76
N TRP A 12 4.65 -18.60 -11.65
CA TRP A 12 3.57 -19.19 -10.86
C TRP A 12 2.23 -19.07 -11.58
N THR A 13 1.39 -20.09 -11.41
CA THR A 13 -0.03 -19.97 -11.74
C THR A 13 -0.71 -19.03 -10.75
N ALA A 14 -1.88 -18.48 -11.12
CA ALA A 14 -2.68 -17.66 -10.22
C ALA A 14 -3.00 -18.40 -8.92
N GLU A 15 -3.30 -19.69 -9.02
CA GLU A 15 -3.61 -20.58 -7.89
C GLU A 15 -2.44 -20.75 -6.92
N GLN A 16 -1.22 -20.89 -7.46
CA GLN A 16 0.01 -20.97 -6.65
C GLN A 16 0.32 -19.65 -5.94
N ALA A 17 0.12 -18.52 -6.63
CA ALA A 17 0.29 -17.20 -6.03
C ALA A 17 -0.73 -16.96 -4.91
N THR A 18 -2.01 -17.28 -5.16
CA THR A 18 -3.08 -17.16 -4.16
C THR A 18 -2.75 -17.95 -2.90
N LEU A 19 -2.43 -19.24 -3.02
CA LEU A 19 -2.09 -20.08 -1.87
C LEU A 19 -0.92 -19.53 -1.05
N PHE A 20 0.11 -19.00 -1.71
CA PHE A 20 1.27 -18.41 -1.03
C PHE A 20 0.93 -17.11 -0.28
N PHE A 21 0.16 -16.22 -0.89
CA PHE A 21 -0.20 -14.95 -0.26
C PHE A 21 -1.21 -15.14 0.87
N GLU A 22 -2.18 -16.03 0.69
CA GLU A 22 -3.19 -16.35 1.71
C GLU A 22 -2.60 -17.07 2.93
N SER A 23 -1.50 -17.79 2.76
CA SER A 23 -0.82 -18.49 3.86
C SER A 23 0.21 -17.65 4.62
N GLY A 24 0.31 -16.35 4.32
CA GLY A 24 1.31 -15.47 4.93
C GLY A 24 2.75 -15.86 4.60
N GLY A 25 2.97 -16.48 3.44
CA GLY A 25 4.29 -16.89 2.98
C GLY A 25 4.75 -18.27 3.42
N THR A 26 3.86 -19.10 3.98
CA THR A 26 4.15 -20.48 4.38
C THR A 26 3.37 -21.48 3.53
N VAL A 27 4.03 -22.28 2.69
CA VAL A 27 3.31 -23.28 1.89
C VAL A 27 3.13 -24.53 2.75
N ASP A 28 2.08 -24.59 3.57
CA ASP A 28 1.66 -25.84 4.21
C ASP A 28 0.76 -26.62 3.23
N PRO A 29 1.22 -27.75 2.66
CA PRO A 29 0.41 -28.56 1.75
C PRO A 29 -0.90 -29.08 2.38
N ALA A 30 -1.04 -29.05 3.72
CA ALA A 30 -2.27 -29.42 4.42
C ALA A 30 -3.39 -28.36 4.35
N LEU A 31 -3.08 -27.09 4.03
CA LEU A 31 -4.07 -26.01 3.91
C LEU A 31 -4.78 -25.98 2.55
N SER A 32 -4.38 -26.84 1.61
CA SER A 32 -4.84 -26.89 0.22
C SER A 32 -6.32 -27.29 0.01
N ALA A 33 -7.10 -27.59 1.06
CA ALA A 33 -8.44 -28.17 0.93
C ALA A 33 -9.59 -27.33 1.53
N ALA A 34 -9.32 -26.16 2.10
CA ALA A 34 -10.39 -25.23 2.38
C ALA A 34 -10.78 -24.55 1.07
N ALA A 35 -11.86 -25.00 0.44
CA ALA A 35 -12.49 -24.29 -0.67
C ALA A 35 -12.84 -22.88 -0.16
N VAL A 36 -11.97 -21.92 -0.42
CA VAL A 36 -12.23 -20.51 -0.20
C VAL A 36 -13.46 -20.23 -1.05
N ALA A 37 -14.60 -20.04 -0.39
CA ALA A 37 -15.83 -19.72 -1.08
C ALA A 37 -15.53 -18.53 -1.99
N SER A 38 -15.73 -18.69 -3.31
CA SER A 38 -15.48 -17.60 -4.25
C SER A 38 -16.20 -16.36 -3.71
N PRO A 39 -15.48 -15.26 -3.46
CA PRO A 39 -16.10 -14.08 -2.89
C PRO A 39 -17.25 -13.66 -3.79
N ALA A 40 -18.38 -13.29 -3.17
CA ALA A 40 -19.54 -12.86 -3.90
C ALA A 40 -19.16 -11.72 -4.86
N SER A 41 -19.65 -11.79 -6.10
CA SER A 41 -19.40 -10.75 -7.10
C SER A 41 -19.90 -9.40 -6.58
N LEU A 42 -19.02 -8.39 -6.57
CA LEU A 42 -19.35 -7.03 -6.13
C LEU A 42 -20.35 -6.33 -7.06
N GLY A 43 -20.58 -6.83 -8.28
CA GLY A 43 -21.40 -6.17 -9.30
C GLY A 43 -20.79 -4.87 -9.86
N ARG A 44 -19.58 -4.50 -9.39
CA ARG A 44 -18.77 -3.35 -9.82
C ARG A 44 -17.29 -3.73 -9.81
N LYS A 45 -16.43 -2.87 -10.34
CA LYS A 45 -14.98 -3.01 -10.13
C LYS A 45 -14.65 -2.89 -8.64
N PRO A 46 -13.70 -3.70 -8.11
CA PRO A 46 -13.15 -3.47 -6.79
C PRO A 46 -12.49 -2.10 -6.71
N ARG A 47 -12.61 -1.43 -5.57
CA ARG A 47 -11.96 -0.17 -5.23
C ARG A 47 -10.71 -0.49 -4.44
N VAL A 48 -9.56 -0.14 -4.98
CA VAL A 48 -8.27 -0.30 -4.32
C VAL A 48 -7.77 1.07 -3.91
N VAL A 49 -7.57 1.24 -2.60
CA VAL A 49 -6.93 2.44 -2.05
C VAL A 49 -5.44 2.20 -1.97
N LEU A 50 -4.65 3.15 -2.45
CA LEU A 50 -3.20 3.09 -2.48
C LEU A 50 -2.62 4.10 -1.50
N LEU A 51 -1.82 3.59 -0.55
CA LEU A 51 -1.16 4.38 0.49
C LEU A 51 0.35 4.41 0.25
N HIS A 52 0.91 5.62 0.14
CA HIS A 52 2.30 5.84 -0.24
C HIS A 52 3.28 5.70 0.95
N GLY A 53 4.58 5.72 0.67
CA GLY A 53 5.62 5.76 1.72
C GLY A 53 5.89 7.18 2.23
N THR A 54 6.76 7.31 3.23
CA THR A 54 7.27 8.62 3.67
C THR A 54 7.93 9.38 2.50
N ALA A 55 7.87 10.71 2.51
CA ALA A 55 8.48 11.59 1.51
C ALA A 55 7.93 11.38 0.09
N CYS A 56 6.65 11.03 -0.04
CA CYS A 56 6.02 10.73 -1.31
C CYS A 56 4.73 11.55 -1.47
N ASN A 57 4.15 11.50 -2.66
CA ASN A 57 2.88 12.13 -3.01
C ASN A 57 2.22 11.32 -4.12
N ASP A 58 0.99 11.63 -4.49
CA ASP A 58 0.22 10.89 -5.51
C ASP A 58 0.99 10.81 -6.84
N ALA A 59 1.51 11.96 -7.30
CA ALA A 59 2.24 12.03 -8.57
C ALA A 59 3.46 11.09 -8.60
N ILE A 60 4.27 11.11 -7.54
CA ILE A 60 5.44 10.26 -7.43
C ILE A 60 5.05 8.79 -7.28
N PHE A 61 4.05 8.49 -6.46
CA PHE A 61 3.65 7.11 -6.23
C PHE A 61 3.08 6.47 -7.50
N ARG A 62 2.34 7.25 -8.31
CA ARG A 62 1.90 6.83 -9.64
C ARG A 62 3.06 6.56 -10.59
N MET A 63 4.11 7.38 -10.57
CA MET A 63 5.31 7.14 -11.38
C MET A 63 6.00 5.84 -10.96
N GLN A 64 6.19 5.63 -9.66
CA GLN A 64 6.83 4.43 -9.11
C GLN A 64 6.03 3.15 -9.43
N LEU A 65 4.70 3.20 -9.33
CA LEU A 65 3.82 2.07 -9.57
C LEU A 65 3.35 1.94 -11.03
N GLY A 66 3.92 2.70 -11.97
CA GLY A 66 3.45 2.81 -13.35
C GLY A 66 3.08 1.46 -14.01
N PRO A 67 3.96 0.43 -13.99
CA PRO A 67 3.64 -0.88 -14.54
C PRO A 67 2.48 -1.60 -13.84
N VAL A 68 2.37 -1.47 -12.50
CA VAL A 68 1.33 -2.09 -11.69
C VAL A 68 -0.02 -1.41 -11.93
N ILE A 69 -0.06 -0.08 -11.92
CA ILE A 69 -1.26 0.74 -12.18
C ILE A 69 -1.85 0.42 -13.56
N ARG A 70 -0.99 0.28 -14.59
CA ARG A 70 -1.45 -0.05 -15.95
C ARG A 70 -2.24 -1.36 -16.00
N LYS A 71 -1.84 -2.36 -15.21
CA LYS A 71 -2.56 -3.64 -15.13
C LYS A 71 -3.79 -3.54 -14.24
N LEU A 72 -3.66 -2.91 -13.06
CA LEU A 72 -4.74 -2.87 -12.07
C LEU A 72 -5.94 -2.03 -12.53
N LYS A 73 -5.74 -0.93 -13.26
CA LYS A 73 -6.85 -0.05 -13.70
C LYS A 73 -7.87 -0.75 -14.61
N GLU A 74 -7.47 -1.85 -15.26
CA GLU A 74 -8.38 -2.64 -16.08
C GLU A 74 -9.35 -3.44 -15.21
N ALA A 75 -8.88 -3.92 -14.06
CA ALA A 75 -9.62 -4.77 -13.13
C ALA A 75 -10.27 -4.02 -11.95
N ALA A 76 -9.75 -2.86 -11.56
CA ALA A 76 -10.13 -2.15 -10.34
C ALA A 76 -10.14 -0.61 -10.54
N ASP A 77 -10.91 0.07 -9.70
CA ASP A 77 -10.88 1.52 -9.55
C ASP A 77 -9.83 1.89 -8.49
N LEU A 78 -8.90 2.78 -8.86
CA LEU A 78 -7.71 3.07 -8.06
C LEU A 78 -7.79 4.45 -7.44
N PHE A 79 -7.68 4.52 -6.11
CA PHE A 79 -7.76 5.76 -5.34
C PHE A 79 -6.47 5.97 -4.57
N PHE A 80 -5.82 7.12 -4.76
CA PHE A 80 -4.56 7.45 -4.11
C PHE A 80 -4.88 8.44 -3.00
N ILE A 81 -4.59 8.05 -1.76
CA ILE A 81 -4.82 8.89 -0.58
C ILE A 81 -3.47 9.37 -0.10
N GLU A 82 -3.29 10.69 -0.03
CA GLU A 82 -2.06 11.28 0.49
C GLU A 82 -2.11 11.48 2.00
N GLY A 83 -0.94 11.46 2.65
CA GLY A 83 -0.81 11.88 4.02
C GLY A 83 -1.15 13.37 4.19
N ALA A 84 -1.75 13.73 5.34
CA ALA A 84 -2.15 15.11 5.63
C ALA A 84 -0.96 16.05 5.88
N LEU A 85 0.20 15.51 6.25
CA LEU A 85 1.33 16.30 6.70
C LEU A 85 2.34 16.52 5.56
N GLU A 86 2.79 17.76 5.38
CA GLU A 86 3.97 18.02 4.57
C GLU A 86 5.22 17.58 5.30
N ILE A 87 6.17 17.00 4.57
CA ILE A 87 7.40 16.53 5.17
C ILE A 87 8.22 17.70 5.72
N GLU A 88 8.83 17.49 6.88
CA GLU A 88 9.64 18.54 7.51
C GLU A 88 10.95 18.78 6.77
N SER A 89 11.43 20.02 6.87
CA SER A 89 12.75 20.39 6.36
C SER A 89 13.84 19.58 7.07
N GLY A 90 14.87 19.17 6.32
CA GLY A 90 15.97 18.37 6.85
C GLY A 90 15.69 16.86 6.90
N ASN A 91 14.53 16.40 6.44
CA ASN A 91 14.30 14.97 6.23
C ASN A 91 15.16 14.45 5.06
N THR A 92 16.07 13.52 5.34
CA THR A 92 17.01 12.99 4.34
C THR A 92 16.31 12.23 3.19
N GLN A 93 15.13 11.65 3.43
CA GLN A 93 14.33 11.02 2.38
C GLN A 93 13.76 12.08 1.43
N ALA A 94 13.34 13.25 1.95
CA ALA A 94 12.85 14.35 1.13
C ALA A 94 13.93 14.84 0.15
N GLU A 95 15.18 14.99 0.60
CA GLU A 95 16.31 15.39 -0.26
C GLU A 95 16.51 14.41 -1.43
N LEU A 96 16.46 13.11 -1.15
CA LEU A 96 16.58 12.07 -2.16
C LEU A 96 15.42 12.14 -3.16
N MET A 97 14.19 12.25 -2.66
CA MET A 97 12.99 12.29 -3.48
C MET A 97 12.96 13.53 -4.37
N HIS A 98 13.34 14.70 -3.85
CA HIS A 98 13.50 15.90 -4.65
C HIS A 98 14.59 15.80 -5.72
N LYS A 99 15.70 15.11 -5.43
CA LYS A 99 16.77 14.88 -6.42
C LYS A 99 16.27 14.08 -7.62
N PHE A 100 15.41 13.09 -7.42
CA PHE A 100 14.90 12.22 -8.49
C PHE A 100 13.63 12.74 -9.16
N PHE A 101 12.71 13.32 -8.41
CA PHE A 101 11.38 13.72 -8.88
C PHE A 101 11.18 15.24 -9.00
N GLY A 102 12.16 16.03 -8.56
CA GLY A 102 12.21 17.48 -8.69
C GLY A 102 12.00 18.23 -7.38
N ALA A 103 12.72 19.34 -7.22
CA ALA A 103 12.66 20.20 -6.04
C ALA A 103 11.29 20.88 -5.82
N HIS A 104 10.44 20.94 -6.84
CA HIS A 104 9.10 21.55 -6.78
C HIS A 104 8.02 20.63 -6.19
N GLN A 105 8.34 19.36 -5.93
CA GLN A 105 7.38 18.38 -5.43
C GLN A 105 6.97 18.71 -4.00
N VAL A 106 5.67 18.79 -3.70
CA VAL A 106 5.21 18.87 -2.31
C VAL A 106 5.15 17.44 -1.77
N LEU A 107 6.10 17.09 -0.92
CA LEU A 107 6.21 15.73 -0.36
C LEU A 107 5.40 15.62 0.92
N LYS A 108 4.67 14.52 1.06
CA LYS A 108 3.75 14.26 2.17
C LYS A 108 4.18 13.04 2.98
N GLU A 109 3.66 12.96 4.19
CA GLU A 109 3.72 11.79 5.07
C GLU A 109 2.44 11.71 5.92
N TYR A 110 2.07 10.51 6.36
CA TYR A 110 0.84 10.30 7.14
C TYR A 110 1.04 10.69 8.60
N ALA A 111 2.18 10.30 9.16
CA ALA A 111 2.57 10.55 10.55
C ALA A 111 4.05 10.91 10.63
N ARG A 112 4.48 11.62 11.68
CA ARG A 112 5.90 11.96 11.84
C ARG A 112 6.66 10.75 12.35
N ALA A 113 7.77 10.40 11.70
CA ALA A 113 8.67 9.38 12.22
C ALA A 113 9.27 9.84 13.56
N ALA A 114 9.33 8.92 14.52
CA ALA A 114 9.98 9.10 15.80
C ALA A 114 10.71 7.81 16.19
N GLU A 115 11.37 7.83 17.34
CA GLU A 115 12.00 6.67 17.95
C GLU A 115 11.39 6.45 19.34
N ASP A 116 11.13 5.20 19.70
CA ASP A 116 10.76 4.85 21.07
C ASP A 116 12.01 4.77 21.97
N GLU A 117 11.81 4.42 23.25
CA GLU A 117 12.89 4.29 24.24
C GLU A 117 13.96 3.24 23.86
N ARG A 118 13.68 2.37 22.89
CA ARG A 118 14.57 1.30 22.42
C ARG A 118 15.28 1.68 21.13
N GLY A 119 15.05 2.90 20.63
CA GLY A 119 15.54 3.36 19.33
C GLY A 119 14.80 2.71 18.15
N TRP A 120 13.62 2.12 18.37
CA TRP A 120 12.84 1.54 17.29
C TRP A 120 12.01 2.62 16.61
N ARG A 121 11.94 2.56 15.28
CA ARG A 121 11.14 3.50 14.51
C ARG A 121 9.67 3.37 14.90
N THR A 122 9.09 4.48 15.31
CA THR A 122 7.67 4.66 15.62
C THR A 122 7.13 5.88 14.88
N TYR A 123 5.88 6.22 15.13
CA TYR A 123 5.20 7.35 14.52
C TYR A 123 4.42 8.14 15.57
N THR A 124 4.50 9.47 15.51
CA THR A 124 3.66 10.34 16.34
C THR A 124 2.38 10.72 15.62
N ARG A 125 1.33 11.04 16.38
CA ARG A 125 0.01 11.42 15.85
C ARG A 125 -0.64 10.33 14.99
N MET A 126 -0.45 9.06 15.36
CA MET A 126 -1.03 7.91 14.67
C MET A 126 -2.56 7.99 14.59
N ASP A 127 -3.23 8.37 15.67
CA ASP A 127 -4.70 8.47 15.69
C ASP A 127 -5.23 9.46 14.66
N GLU A 128 -4.57 10.62 14.53
CA GLU A 128 -4.93 11.64 13.55
C GLU A 128 -4.67 11.17 12.11
N ALA A 129 -3.57 10.45 11.90
CA ALA A 129 -3.22 9.88 10.62
C ALA A 129 -4.20 8.78 10.18
N ILE A 130 -4.60 7.89 11.10
CA ILE A 130 -5.63 6.87 10.88
C ILE A 130 -6.96 7.56 10.56
N GLN A 131 -7.38 8.53 11.37
CA GLN A 131 -8.62 9.27 11.14
C GLN A 131 -8.63 9.96 9.77
N HIS A 132 -7.51 10.55 9.35
CA HIS A 132 -7.37 11.14 8.02
C HIS A 132 -7.54 10.11 6.90
N VAL A 133 -6.90 8.95 7.01
CA VAL A 133 -7.04 7.86 6.02
C VAL A 133 -8.47 7.33 5.99
N GLU A 134 -9.05 6.99 7.13
CA GLU A 134 -10.43 6.47 7.22
C GLU A 134 -11.45 7.46 6.66
N SER A 135 -11.33 8.75 7.00
CA SER A 135 -12.23 9.78 6.49
C SER A 135 -12.10 9.95 4.97
N SER A 136 -10.88 9.88 4.45
CA SER A 136 -10.62 9.92 3.01
C SER A 136 -11.23 8.71 2.30
N ILE A 137 -11.10 7.49 2.87
CA ILE A 137 -11.72 6.26 2.34
C ILE A 137 -13.26 6.37 2.38
N ALA A 138 -13.83 6.88 3.47
CA ALA A 138 -15.27 7.06 3.61
C ALA A 138 -15.83 8.09 2.62
N SER A 139 -15.02 9.05 2.19
CA SER A 139 -15.39 10.10 1.23
C SER A 139 -15.31 9.69 -0.25
N LEU A 140 -14.89 8.45 -0.55
CA LEU A 140 -14.78 7.98 -1.93
C LEU A 140 -16.13 7.99 -2.68
N PRO A 141 -16.15 8.15 -4.02
CA PRO A 141 -17.37 8.22 -4.81
C PRO A 141 -18.31 7.01 -4.64
N ASP A 142 -19.60 7.22 -4.91
CA ASP A 142 -20.65 6.19 -4.93
C ASP A 142 -20.74 5.40 -3.61
N GLY A 143 -20.87 6.12 -2.50
CA GLY A 143 -21.18 5.54 -1.18
C GLY A 143 -19.97 5.22 -0.29
N GLY A 144 -18.76 5.65 -0.64
CA GLY A 144 -17.56 5.49 0.19
C GLY A 144 -17.02 4.05 0.27
N GLY A 145 -15.81 3.91 0.80
CA GLY A 145 -15.21 2.61 1.12
C GLY A 145 -14.21 2.07 0.10
N ALA A 146 -13.35 1.15 0.58
CA ALA A 146 -12.37 0.41 -0.20
C ALA A 146 -12.57 -1.08 -0.01
N ASP A 147 -12.36 -1.87 -1.07
CA ASP A 147 -12.40 -3.34 -0.99
C ASP A 147 -11.02 -3.93 -0.69
N ALA A 148 -9.96 -3.19 -0.99
CA ALA A 148 -8.59 -3.56 -0.68
C ALA A 148 -7.69 -2.32 -0.48
N LEU A 149 -6.62 -2.52 0.28
CA LEU A 149 -5.54 -1.55 0.44
C LEU A 149 -4.27 -2.08 -0.25
N PHE A 150 -3.59 -1.21 -0.99
CA PHE A 150 -2.25 -1.44 -1.51
C PHE A 150 -1.31 -0.44 -0.85
N CYS A 151 -0.46 -0.90 0.04
CA CYS A 151 0.34 -0.03 0.90
C CYS A 151 1.83 -0.22 0.67
N PHE A 152 2.61 0.86 0.78
CA PHE A 152 4.06 0.81 0.72
C PHE A 152 4.73 1.56 1.89
N SER A 153 5.71 0.92 2.53
CA SER A 153 6.56 1.51 3.58
C SER A 153 5.70 2.11 4.71
N GLN A 154 5.76 3.42 4.96
CA GLN A 154 4.94 4.07 5.99
C GLN A 154 3.44 3.77 5.81
N GLY A 155 2.91 3.81 4.58
CA GLY A 155 1.52 3.49 4.29
C GLY A 155 1.09 2.10 4.74
N SER A 156 2.02 1.15 4.90
CA SER A 156 1.73 -0.21 5.39
C SER A 156 1.48 -0.29 6.90
N ASN A 157 1.68 0.82 7.63
CA ASN A 157 1.39 0.91 9.06
C ASN A 157 -0.01 1.48 9.35
N PHE A 158 -0.80 1.75 8.31
CA PHE A 158 -2.16 2.27 8.34
C PHE A 158 -3.09 1.30 7.59
#